data_AF-A0A0F3GUW5-F1
#
_entry.id   AF-A0A0F3GUW5-F1
#
_cell.length_a   1.000
_cell.length_b   1.000
_cell.length_c   1.000
_cell.angle_alpha   90.00
_cell.angle_beta   90.00
_cell.angle_gamma   90.00
#
_symmetry.space_group_name_H-M   'P 1'
#
loop_
_entity.id
_entity.type
_entity.pdbx_description
1 polymer ?
#
loop_
_entity_poly.entity_id
_entity_poly.type
_entity_poly.pdbx_seq_one_letter_code
_entity_poly.pdbx_strand_id
1 'polypeptide(L)' 'LWAQERSGLYDETLQEHFKGFSSWKKGQAKPTLRQLEVLAAKTLTPLGYFFLPEPPEDKLPIT' A
#
# COMPACT_ATOMS: atom_id res chain seq x y z
N LEU A 1 -6.69 -2.47 -2.23
CA LEU A 1 -5.70 -2.08 -1.19
C LEU A 1 -5.57 -0.58 -1.34
N TRP A 2 -5.98 0.22 -0.35
CA TRP A 2 -6.12 1.68 -0.53
C TRP A 2 -4.85 2.36 -1.09
N ALA A 3 -3.67 2.04 -0.55
CA ALA A 3 -2.41 2.66 -0.98
C ALA A 3 -2.10 2.44 -2.47
N GLN A 4 -2.44 1.26 -3.00
CA GLN A 4 -2.31 0.94 -4.43
C GLN A 4 -3.31 1.75 -5.27
N GLU A 5 -4.58 1.77 -4.84
CA GLU A 5 -5.66 2.47 -5.55
C GLU A 5 -5.34 3.97 -5.66
N ARG A 6 -4.86 4.59 -4.57
CA ARG A 6 -4.44 6.00 -4.55
C ARG A 6 -3.20 6.27 -5.41
N SER A 7 -2.26 5.34 -5.46
CA SER A 7 -1.03 5.53 -6.25
C SER A 7 -1.25 5.36 -7.75
N GLY A 8 -2.44 4.93 -8.19
CA GLY A 8 -2.74 4.62 -9.59
C GLY A 8 -1.92 3.44 -10.14
N LEU A 9 -1.35 2.61 -9.27
CA LEU A 9 -0.56 1.45 -9.69
C LEU A 9 -1.49 0.28 -9.97
N TYR A 10 -1.27 -0.37 -11.11
CA TYR A 10 -1.99 -1.58 -11.46
C TYR A 10 -1.56 -2.75 -10.58
N ASP A 11 -2.49 -3.67 -10.38
CA ASP A 11 -2.28 -4.86 -9.57
C ASP A 11 -1.15 -5.73 -10.14
N GLU A 12 -1.06 -5.84 -11.47
CA GLU A 12 0.00 -6.61 -12.14
C GLU A 12 1.39 -6.07 -11.79
N THR A 13 1.54 -4.74 -11.76
CA THR A 13 2.82 -4.07 -11.44
C THR A 13 3.30 -4.39 -10.02
N LEU A 14 2.37 -4.50 -9.06
CA LEU A 14 2.71 -4.87 -7.69
C LEU A 14 2.93 -6.37 -7.53
N GLN A 15 2.20 -7.20 -8.28
CA GLN A 15 2.38 -8.65 -8.26
C GLN A 15 3.73 -9.09 -8.85
N GLU A 16 4.21 -8.43 -9.90
CA GLU A 16 5.55 -8.65 -10.47
C GLU A 16 6.65 -8.37 -9.45
N HIS A 17 6.51 -7.30 -8.66
CA HIS A 17 7.48 -6.90 -7.65
C HIS A 17 7.36 -7.69 -6.34
N PHE A 18 6.15 -8.11 -5.98
CA PHE A 18 5.85 -8.79 -4.74
C PHE A 18 5.06 -10.06 -5.05
N LYS A 19 5.77 -11.19 -5.18
CA LYS A 19 5.16 -12.51 -5.47
C LYS A 19 4.00 -12.89 -4.53
N GLY A 20 3.97 -12.35 -3.31
CA GLY A 20 2.94 -12.58 -2.30
C GLY A 20 1.79 -11.56 -2.28
N PHE A 21 1.78 -10.56 -3.17
CA PHE A 21 0.85 -9.43 -3.10
C PHE A 21 -0.62 -9.86 -3.10
N SER A 22 -0.97 -10.82 -3.96
CA SER A 22 -2.34 -11.38 -4.02
C SER A 22 -2.77 -12.04 -2.72
N SER A 23 -1.85 -12.72 -2.02
CA SER A 23 -2.12 -13.31 -0.70
C SER A 23 -2.23 -12.26 0.39
N TRP A 24 -1.48 -11.16 0.30
CA TRP A 24 -1.60 -10.02 1.23
C TRP A 24 -2.96 -9.35 1.12
N LYS A 25 -3.45 -9.10 -0.11
CA LYS A 25 -4.78 -8.54 -0.35
C LYS A 25 -5.91 -9.40 0.23
N LYS A 26 -5.74 -10.71 0.20
CA LYS A 26 -6.72 -11.67 0.76
C LYS A 26 -6.56 -11.89 2.28
N GLY A 27 -5.59 -11.24 2.92
CA GLY A 27 -5.28 -11.45 4.34
C GLY A 27 -4.70 -12.83 4.67
N GLN A 28 -4.32 -13.62 3.66
CA GLN A 28 -3.81 -14.99 3.82
C GLN A 28 -2.33 -15.02 4.22
N ALA A 29 -1.61 -13.94 3.95
CA ALA A 29 -0.23 -13.75 4.37
C ALA A 29 -0.02 -12.28 4.74
N LYS A 30 0.99 -12.01 5.58
CA LYS A 30 1.40 -10.64 5.91
C LYS A 30 2.76 -10.34 5.28
N PRO A 31 2.98 -9.12 4.73
CA PRO A 31 4.30 -8.69 4.31
C PRO A 31 5.25 -8.59 5.50
N THR A 32 6.55 -8.72 5.25
CA THR A 32 7.57 -8.31 6.21
C THR A 32 7.66 -6.77 6.28
N LEU A 33 8.22 -6.23 7.36
CA LEU A 33 8.42 -4.78 7.49
C LEU A 33 9.20 -4.19 6.30
N ARG A 34 10.26 -4.88 5.88
CA ARG A 34 11.07 -4.49 4.72
C ARG A 34 10.28 -4.48 3.42
N GLN A 35 9.37 -5.44 3.23
CA GLN A 35 8.49 -5.46 2.05
C GLN A 35 7.48 -4.32 2.08
N LEU A 36 6.96 -4.00 3.27
CA LEU A 36 6.03 -2.90 3.48
C LEU A 36 6.71 -1.53 3.25
N GLU A 37 7.97 -1.37 3.66
CA GLU A 37 8.80 -0.19 3.35
C GLU A 37 8.95 0.03 1.85
N VAL A 38 9.23 -1.03 1.08
CA VAL A 38 9.33 -0.95 -0.38
C VAL A 38 7.98 -0.62 -1.00
N LEU A 39 6.88 -1.17 -0.48
CA LEU A 39 5.52 -0.87 -0.94
C LEU A 39 5.16 0.60 -0.66
N ALA A 40 5.48 1.11 0.53
CA ALA A 40 5.31 2.50 0.92
C ALA A 40 6.06 3.45 -0.02
N ALA A 41 7.32 3.15 -0.33
CA ALA A 41 8.11 3.91 -1.29
C ALA A 41 7.50 3.89 -2.71
N LYS A 42 7.03 2.74 -3.18
CA LYS A 42 6.41 2.61 -4.53
C LYS A 42 5.08 3.33 -4.65
N THR A 43 4.25 3.27 -3.61
CA THR A 43 2.91 3.86 -3.60
C THR A 43 2.90 5.32 -3.14
N LEU A 44 4.09 5.90 -2.90
CA LEU A 44 4.24 7.25 -2.33
C LEU A 44 3.34 7.45 -1.11
N THR A 45 3.21 6.40 -0.30
CA THR A 45 2.33 6.35 0.87
C THR A 45 3.20 6.16 2.10
N PRO A 46 3.10 7.03 3.13
CA PRO A 46 3.89 6.89 4.34
C PRO A 46 3.71 5.51 4.97
N LEU A 47 4.81 4.87 5.38
CA LEU A 47 4.79 3.53 5.97
C LEU A 47 3.82 3.43 7.15
N GLY A 48 3.77 4.47 7.99
CA GLY A 48 2.86 4.53 9.14
C GLY A 48 1.37 4.38 8.78
N TYR A 49 0.97 4.76 7.56
CA TYR A 49 -0.43 4.69 7.15
C TYR A 49 -0.92 3.25 6.98
N PHE A 50 -0.02 2.30 6.68
CA PHE A 50 -0.38 0.88 6.58
C PHE A 50 -0.72 0.24 7.93
N PHE A 51 -0.47 0.94 9.04
CA PHE A 51 -0.81 0.50 10.40
C PHE A 51 -2.08 1.16 10.93
N LEU A 52 -2.67 2.10 10.18
CA LEU A 52 -3.93 2.72 10.53
C LEU A 52 -5.10 1.78 10.19
N PRO A 53 -6.18 1.77 10.99
CA PRO A 53 -7.36 0.96 10.70
C PRO A 53 -8.08 1.41 9.43
N GLU A 54 -7.96 2.69 9.09
CA GLU A 54 -8.56 3.31 7.91
C GLU A 54 -7.59 4.33 7.29
N PRO A 55 -7.69 4.57 5.98
CA PRO A 55 -6.87 5.58 5.33
C PRO A 55 -7.20 6.98 5.86
N PRO A 56 -6.18 7.82 6.11
CA PRO A 56 -6.43 9.17 6.59
C PRO A 56 -7.11 10.02 5.50
N GLU A 57 -8.05 10.87 5.91
CA GLU A 57 -8.62 11.88 5.02
C GLU A 57 -7.55 12.93 4.68
N ASP A 58 -7.22 13.07 3.39
CA ASP A 58 -6.41 14.17 2.88
C ASP A 58 -7.21 15.48 2.98
N LYS A 59 -7.22 16.11 4.16
CA LYS A 59 -7.75 17.47 4.34
C LYS A 59 -6.72 18.46 3.78
N LEU A 60 -6.67 18.58 2.45
CA LEU A 60 -5.93 19.66 1.81
C LEU A 60 -6.66 20.98 2.12
N PRO A 61 -6.00 21.99 2.71
CA PRO A 61 -6.59 23.30 2.83
C PRO A 61 -6.74 23.87 1.42
N ILE A 62 -7.97 23.85 0.90
CA ILE A 62 -8.30 24.63 -0.28
C ILE A 62 -8.26 26.08 0.20
N THR A 63 -7.21 26.81 -0.17
CA THR A 63 -7.05 28.25 0.09
C THR A 63 -7.44 29.02 -1.15
#